data_AF-A0A1N7RH26-F1
#
_entry.id   AF-A0A1N7RH26-F1
#
_cell.length_a   1.000
_cell.length_b   1.000
_cell.length_c   1.000
_cell.angle_alpha   90.00
_cell.angle_beta   90.00
_cell.angle_gamma   90.00
#
_symmetry.space_group_name_H-M   'P 1'
#
loop_
_entity.id
_entity.type
_entity.pdbx_description
1 polymer ?
#
loop_
_entity_poly.entity_id
_entity_poly.type
_entity_poly.pdbx_seq_one_letter_code
_entity_poly.pdbx_strand_id
1 'polypeptide(L)'
;MFLSSLVRHYNVFVWKAMREKNTRQHSAFEYWQNNLFVLVITWVFPVCLIALLPTTYLEIKGGGYTVAWMNAIALTAIYILAIQRKISFHWRKIWVALILVVFSLVLSRLLYTLELGGIYLFALSIFMGLLFTGKMSYAGVIVNGLIILSFTLSLHLNPTLSSLYQITFQKWIIYASNFLFINFVVVVMVRILLISVEKSLKAQTELNRQLRVEMLLKQDQHRRLREIAYIQSHLVRAPLSNIKGVSGLIRSMHGHHVEELLLHSLDKSVEELDSVIKSVVDRTC
;
A
#
# COMPACT_ATOMS: atom_id res chain seq x y z
N MET A 1 -24.52 -10.96 13.45
CA MET A 1 -23.51 -12.03 13.65
C MET A 1 -23.26 -12.88 12.40
N PHE A 2 -24.29 -13.25 11.62
CA PHE A 2 -24.10 -13.99 10.35
C PHE A 2 -23.42 -13.19 9.23
N LEU A 3 -23.81 -11.92 9.05
CA LEU A 3 -23.26 -11.06 8.00
C LEU A 3 -21.74 -10.84 8.13
N SER A 4 -21.25 -10.63 9.37
CA SER A 4 -19.82 -10.44 9.63
C SER A 4 -19.01 -11.71 9.40
N SER A 5 -19.58 -12.89 9.67
CA SER A 5 -18.96 -14.17 9.35
C SER A 5 -18.85 -14.38 7.84
N LEU A 6 -19.92 -14.13 7.08
CA LEU A 6 -19.93 -14.25 5.62
C LEU A 6 -18.93 -13.31 4.95
N VAL A 7 -18.89 -12.05 5.37
CA VAL A 7 -17.91 -11.06 4.87
C VAL A 7 -16.48 -11.53 5.15
N ARG A 8 -16.21 -12.08 6.34
CA ARG A 8 -14.86 -12.59 6.68
C ARG A 8 -14.45 -13.77 5.78
N HIS A 9 -15.34 -14.74 5.55
CA HIS A 9 -15.03 -15.89 4.69
C HIS A 9 -14.81 -15.47 3.23
N TYR A 10 -15.66 -14.56 2.72
CA TYR A 10 -15.51 -14.00 1.38
C TYR A 10 -14.18 -13.24 1.23
N ASN A 11 -13.83 -12.38 2.19
CA ASN A 11 -12.56 -11.66 2.19
C ASN A 11 -11.37 -12.63 2.14
N VAL A 12 -11.36 -13.67 2.98
CA VAL A 12 -10.28 -14.68 2.99
C VAL A 12 -10.21 -15.43 1.66
N PHE A 13 -11.36 -15.77 1.05
CA PHE A 13 -11.41 -16.46 -0.24
C PHE A 13 -10.81 -15.60 -1.37
N VAL A 14 -11.27 -14.35 -1.51
CA VAL A 14 -10.79 -13.43 -2.54
C VAL A 14 -9.31 -13.18 -2.37
N TRP A 15 -8.87 -12.87 -1.15
CA TRP A 15 -7.44 -12.69 -0.85
C TRP A 15 -6.60 -13.92 -1.18
N LYS A 16 -7.07 -15.13 -0.86
CA LYS A 16 -6.34 -16.37 -1.18
C LYS A 16 -6.32 -16.66 -2.69
N ALA A 17 -7.36 -16.29 -3.43
CA ALA A 17 -7.41 -16.47 -4.88
C ALA A 17 -6.64 -15.39 -5.65
N MET A 18 -6.47 -14.23 -5.05
CA MET A 18 -5.81 -13.07 -5.63
C MET A 18 -4.43 -12.80 -5.03
N ARG A 19 -3.85 -13.72 -4.27
CA ARG A 19 -2.46 -13.61 -3.82
C ARG A 19 -1.54 -14.18 -4.90
N GLU A 20 -0.79 -13.32 -5.56
CA GLU A 20 0.24 -13.75 -6.52
C GLU A 20 1.38 -14.45 -5.76
N LYS A 21 1.81 -15.61 -6.26
CA LYS A 21 2.80 -16.47 -5.58
C LYS A 21 4.25 -16.03 -5.83
N ASN A 22 4.46 -15.08 -6.76
CA ASN A 22 5.78 -14.63 -7.20
C ASN A 22 5.99 -13.15 -6.88
N THR A 23 6.80 -12.87 -5.86
CA THR A 23 7.20 -11.55 -5.37
C THR A 23 8.51 -11.05 -5.99
N ARG A 24 8.98 -11.67 -7.08
CA ARG A 24 10.26 -11.28 -7.69
C ARG A 24 10.01 -10.09 -8.64
N GLN A 25 10.39 -8.89 -8.21
CA GLN A 25 10.54 -7.63 -8.98
C GLN A 25 9.35 -6.68 -9.16
N HIS A 26 8.36 -6.66 -8.26
CA HIS A 26 7.40 -5.53 -8.26
C HIS A 26 7.87 -4.40 -7.36
N SER A 27 7.82 -3.16 -7.85
CA SER A 27 8.02 -1.98 -7.00
C SER A 27 6.99 -2.00 -5.87
N ALA A 28 7.34 -1.46 -4.69
CA ALA A 28 6.41 -1.41 -3.54
C ALA A 28 5.07 -0.74 -3.89
N PHE A 29 5.10 0.19 -4.85
CA PHE A 29 3.93 0.88 -5.36
C PHE A 29 3.04 -0.01 -6.26
N GLU A 30 3.63 -0.80 -7.17
CA GLU A 30 2.88 -1.77 -7.98
C GLU A 30 2.21 -2.83 -7.10
N TYR A 31 2.90 -3.29 -6.07
CA TYR A 31 2.32 -4.19 -5.07
C TYR A 31 1.11 -3.56 -4.38
N TRP A 32 1.21 -2.28 -4.00
CA TRP A 32 0.10 -1.54 -3.40
C TRP A 32 -1.09 -1.40 -4.36
N GLN A 33 -0.86 -1.13 -5.65
CA GLN A 33 -1.94 -1.06 -6.64
C GLN A 33 -2.59 -2.42 -6.92
N ASN A 34 -1.82 -3.51 -6.94
CA ASN A 34 -2.37 -4.87 -7.02
C ASN A 34 -3.24 -5.16 -5.81
N ASN A 35 -2.80 -4.77 -4.62
CA ASN A 35 -3.59 -4.90 -3.41
C ASN A 35 -4.89 -4.08 -3.47
N LEU A 36 -4.82 -2.87 -4.03
CA LEU A 36 -5.99 -2.04 -4.21
C LEU A 36 -6.98 -2.70 -5.18
N PHE A 37 -6.53 -3.31 -6.27
CA PHE A 37 -7.40 -4.10 -7.15
C PHE A 37 -8.11 -5.22 -6.39
N VAL A 38 -7.42 -5.94 -5.51
CA VAL A 38 -8.03 -6.95 -4.64
C VAL A 38 -9.11 -6.34 -3.76
N LEU A 39 -8.82 -5.19 -3.16
CA LEU A 39 -9.77 -4.47 -2.29
C LEU A 39 -11.00 -4.00 -3.08
N VAL A 40 -10.81 -3.47 -4.29
CA VAL A 40 -11.90 -3.07 -5.19
C VAL A 40 -12.80 -4.26 -5.50
N ILE A 41 -12.25 -5.38 -5.97
CA ILE A 41 -13.09 -6.56 -6.29
C ILE A 41 -13.79 -7.10 -5.04
N THR A 42 -13.12 -7.08 -3.89
CA THR A 42 -13.69 -7.54 -2.62
C THR A 42 -14.90 -6.69 -2.19
N TRP A 43 -14.81 -5.36 -2.27
CA TRP A 43 -15.90 -4.50 -1.77
C TRP A 43 -16.92 -4.10 -2.83
N VAL A 44 -16.49 -3.91 -4.08
CA VAL A 44 -17.38 -3.47 -5.16
C VAL A 44 -18.30 -4.59 -5.60
N PHE A 45 -17.87 -5.86 -5.59
CA PHE A 45 -18.72 -6.95 -6.06
C PHE A 45 -20.01 -7.14 -5.23
N PRO A 46 -19.98 -7.20 -3.88
CA PRO A 46 -21.20 -7.24 -3.08
C PRO A 46 -22.10 -6.02 -3.30
N VAL A 47 -21.51 -4.83 -3.42
CA VAL A 47 -22.25 -3.59 -3.66
C VAL A 47 -22.94 -3.63 -5.02
N CYS A 48 -22.25 -4.09 -6.07
CA CYS A 48 -22.84 -4.29 -7.40
C CYS A 48 -23.99 -5.31 -7.37
N LEU A 49 -23.88 -6.38 -6.57
CA LEU A 49 -24.93 -7.39 -6.46
C LEU A 49 -26.19 -6.82 -5.78
N ILE A 50 -26.00 -6.00 -4.74
CA ILE A 50 -27.11 -5.26 -4.10
C ILE A 50 -27.73 -4.26 -5.07
N ALA A 51 -26.92 -3.52 -5.83
CA ALA A 51 -27.39 -2.55 -6.81
C ALA A 51 -28.13 -3.22 -7.99
N LEU A 52 -27.76 -4.46 -8.35
CA LEU A 52 -28.37 -5.21 -9.44
C LEU A 52 -29.82 -5.65 -9.14
N LEU A 53 -30.17 -5.89 -7.86
CA LEU A 53 -31.51 -6.35 -7.49
C LEU A 53 -32.64 -5.37 -7.86
N PRO A 54 -32.61 -4.08 -7.47
CA PRO A 54 -33.66 -3.14 -7.86
C PRO A 54 -33.64 -2.86 -9.37
N THR A 55 -32.47 -2.79 -10.01
CA THR A 55 -32.39 -2.50 -11.44
C THR A 55 -32.97 -3.62 -12.28
N THR A 56 -32.61 -4.87 -12.00
CA THR A 56 -33.18 -6.04 -12.69
C THR A 56 -34.68 -6.19 -12.43
N TYR A 57 -35.15 -5.94 -11.22
CA TYR A 57 -36.59 -5.97 -10.92
C TYR A 57 -37.36 -4.93 -11.76
N LEU A 58 -36.86 -3.69 -11.83
CA LEU A 58 -37.49 -2.63 -12.61
C LEU A 58 -37.41 -2.89 -14.12
N GLU A 59 -36.27 -3.40 -14.62
CA GLU A 59 -36.08 -3.76 -16.03
C GLU A 59 -37.01 -4.89 -16.46
N ILE A 60 -37.17 -5.94 -15.64
CA ILE A 60 -38.09 -7.04 -15.90
C ILE A 60 -39.54 -6.55 -15.93
N LYS A 61 -39.92 -5.69 -14.96
CA LYS A 61 -41.27 -5.09 -14.92
C LYS A 61 -41.53 -4.20 -16.15
N GLY A 62 -40.50 -3.52 -16.65
CA GLY A 62 -40.54 -2.72 -17.87
C GLY A 62 -40.44 -3.53 -19.18
N GLY A 63 -40.40 -4.86 -19.13
CA GLY A 63 -40.25 -5.72 -20.31
C GLY A 63 -38.84 -5.75 -20.93
N GLY A 64 -37.87 -5.11 -20.28
CA GLY A 64 -36.47 -4.99 -20.70
C GLY A 64 -35.61 -6.20 -20.34
N TYR A 65 -36.08 -7.42 -20.61
CA TYR A 65 -35.40 -8.66 -20.23
C TYR A 65 -33.94 -8.74 -20.74
N THR A 66 -33.66 -8.19 -21.92
CA THR A 66 -32.33 -8.18 -22.52
C THR A 66 -31.33 -7.38 -21.69
N VAL A 67 -31.75 -6.23 -21.13
CA VAL A 67 -30.89 -5.40 -20.26
C VAL A 67 -30.54 -6.18 -18.99
N ALA A 68 -31.54 -6.79 -18.35
CA ALA A 68 -31.39 -7.50 -17.09
C ALA A 68 -30.42 -8.68 -17.21
N TRP A 69 -30.56 -9.48 -18.28
CA TRP A 69 -29.63 -10.57 -18.56
C TRP A 69 -28.21 -10.08 -18.83
N MET A 70 -28.07 -9.01 -19.61
CA MET A 70 -26.76 -8.45 -19.91
C MET A 70 -26.04 -7.92 -18.68
N ASN A 71 -26.77 -7.22 -17.79
CA ASN A 71 -26.23 -6.75 -16.51
C ASN A 71 -25.72 -7.93 -15.64
N ALA A 72 -26.50 -9.00 -15.54
CA ALA A 72 -26.12 -10.20 -14.79
C ALA A 72 -24.89 -10.90 -15.39
N ILE A 73 -24.85 -11.04 -16.73
CA ILE A 73 -23.74 -11.68 -17.45
C ILE A 73 -22.46 -10.86 -17.28
N ALA A 74 -22.52 -9.53 -17.47
CA ALA A 74 -21.36 -8.66 -17.34
C ALA A 74 -20.76 -8.70 -15.93
N LEU A 75 -21.60 -8.61 -14.89
CA LEU A 75 -21.16 -8.68 -13.50
C LEU A 75 -20.51 -10.04 -13.19
N THR A 76 -21.13 -11.13 -13.65
CA THR A 76 -20.62 -12.49 -13.45
C THR A 76 -19.28 -12.69 -14.18
N ALA A 77 -19.16 -12.21 -15.42
CA ALA A 77 -17.94 -12.29 -16.19
C ALA A 77 -16.77 -11.52 -15.54
N ILE A 78 -17.03 -10.29 -15.07
CA ILE A 78 -16.03 -9.49 -14.33
C ILE A 78 -15.53 -10.26 -13.10
N TYR A 79 -16.44 -10.85 -12.33
CA TYR A 79 -16.09 -11.58 -11.12
C TYR A 79 -15.27 -12.84 -11.39
N ILE A 80 -15.70 -13.66 -12.36
CA ILE A 80 -15.00 -14.89 -12.73
C ILE A 80 -13.58 -14.59 -13.19
N LEU A 81 -13.41 -13.62 -14.10
CA LEU A 81 -12.08 -13.27 -14.63
C LEU A 81 -11.18 -12.60 -13.60
N ALA A 82 -11.73 -11.79 -12.69
CA ALA A 82 -10.95 -11.18 -11.62
C ALA A 82 -10.34 -12.21 -10.66
N ILE A 83 -11.09 -13.27 -10.33
CA ILE A 83 -10.65 -14.31 -9.37
C ILE A 83 -9.81 -15.41 -10.03
N GLN A 84 -9.78 -15.48 -11.35
CA GLN A 84 -9.15 -16.59 -12.07
C GLN A 84 -7.64 -16.70 -11.83
N ARG A 85 -7.25 -17.68 -11.01
CA ARG A 85 -5.87 -17.88 -10.52
C ARG A 85 -4.82 -18.11 -11.60
N LYS A 86 -5.22 -18.61 -12.77
CA LYS A 86 -4.30 -18.97 -13.87
C LYS A 86 -3.77 -17.76 -14.64
N ILE A 87 -4.44 -16.62 -14.56
CA ILE A 87 -4.09 -15.40 -15.32
C ILE A 87 -3.23 -14.50 -14.43
N SER A 88 -2.20 -13.84 -14.98
CA SER A 88 -1.42 -12.85 -14.22
C SER A 88 -2.26 -11.63 -13.80
N PHE A 89 -1.85 -10.92 -12.74
CA PHE A 89 -2.58 -9.73 -12.25
C PHE A 89 -2.80 -8.65 -13.31
N HIS A 90 -1.78 -8.40 -14.13
CA HIS A 90 -1.84 -7.40 -15.18
C HIS A 90 -2.96 -7.71 -16.18
N TRP A 91 -3.01 -8.94 -16.68
CA TRP A 91 -4.01 -9.37 -17.66
C TRP A 91 -5.43 -9.43 -17.09
N ARG A 92 -5.61 -9.78 -15.82
CA ARG A 92 -6.95 -9.73 -15.18
C ARG A 92 -7.52 -8.31 -15.18
N LYS A 93 -6.70 -7.32 -14.86
CA LYS A 93 -7.11 -5.90 -14.89
C LYS A 93 -7.50 -5.45 -16.30
N ILE A 94 -6.74 -5.88 -17.32
CA ILE A 94 -7.06 -5.59 -18.73
C ILE A 94 -8.40 -6.24 -19.13
N TRP A 95 -8.64 -7.50 -18.78
CA TRP A 95 -9.90 -8.18 -19.10
C TRP A 95 -11.10 -7.50 -18.44
N VAL A 96 -10.98 -7.09 -17.18
CA VAL A 96 -12.04 -6.33 -16.49
C VAL A 96 -12.31 -5.00 -17.21
N ALA A 97 -11.25 -4.27 -17.58
CA ALA A 97 -11.37 -3.03 -18.34
C ALA A 97 -12.04 -3.25 -19.72
N LEU A 98 -11.68 -4.32 -20.43
CA LEU A 98 -12.28 -4.65 -21.72
C LEU A 98 -13.77 -4.98 -21.59
N ILE A 99 -14.16 -5.77 -20.57
CA ILE A 99 -15.57 -6.05 -20.31
C ILE A 99 -16.34 -4.76 -20.02
N LEU A 100 -15.77 -3.84 -19.24
CA LEU A 100 -16.41 -2.54 -18.97
C LEU A 100 -16.62 -1.74 -20.26
N VAL A 101 -15.66 -1.72 -21.19
CA VAL A 101 -15.83 -1.06 -22.50
C VAL A 101 -16.98 -1.70 -23.28
N VAL A 102 -16.94 -3.03 -23.45
CA VAL A 102 -17.96 -3.76 -24.21
C VAL A 102 -19.34 -3.54 -23.58
N PHE A 103 -19.45 -3.68 -22.27
CA PHE A 103 -20.68 -3.45 -21.52
C PHE A 103 -21.22 -2.03 -21.73
N SER A 104 -20.35 -1.00 -21.66
CA SER A 104 -20.74 0.40 -21.89
C SER A 104 -21.33 0.62 -23.28
N LEU A 105 -20.70 0.05 -24.31
CA LEU A 105 -21.12 0.20 -25.71
C LEU A 105 -22.44 -0.52 -25.97
N VAL A 106 -22.59 -1.76 -25.47
CA VAL A 106 -23.82 -2.53 -25.69
C VAL A 106 -24.99 -1.89 -24.94
N LEU A 107 -24.79 -1.44 -23.70
CA LEU A 107 -25.83 -0.75 -22.93
C LEU A 107 -26.25 0.57 -23.61
N SER A 108 -25.29 1.35 -24.11
CA SER A 108 -25.58 2.58 -24.88
C SER A 108 -26.41 2.31 -26.13
N ARG A 109 -26.15 1.18 -26.80
CA ARG A 109 -26.88 0.78 -28.00
C ARG A 109 -28.29 0.32 -27.67
N LEU A 110 -28.45 -0.44 -26.59
CA LEU A 110 -29.71 -1.08 -26.25
C LEU A 110 -30.73 -0.11 -25.63
N LEU A 111 -30.25 0.87 -24.86
CA LEU A 111 -31.08 1.89 -24.22
C LEU A 111 -31.21 3.17 -25.04
N TYR A 112 -30.60 3.23 -26.23
CA TYR A 112 -30.55 4.42 -27.11
C TYR A 112 -30.10 5.70 -26.39
N THR A 113 -29.30 5.56 -25.33
CA THR A 113 -28.85 6.64 -24.47
C THR A 113 -27.36 6.50 -24.22
N LEU A 114 -26.58 7.39 -24.81
CA LEU A 114 -25.12 7.32 -24.67
C LEU A 114 -24.64 7.81 -23.29
N GLU A 115 -25.43 8.63 -22.62
CA GLU A 115 -25.14 9.17 -21.29
C GLU A 115 -24.90 8.05 -20.26
N LEU A 116 -25.73 6.99 -20.30
CA LEU A 116 -25.60 5.85 -19.39
C LEU A 116 -24.31 5.05 -19.64
N GLY A 117 -23.95 4.81 -20.90
CA GLY A 117 -22.65 4.20 -21.21
C GLY A 117 -21.46 5.09 -20.86
N GLY A 118 -21.64 6.41 -20.95
CA GLY A 118 -20.66 7.40 -20.51
C GLY A 118 -20.25 7.22 -19.05
N ILE A 119 -21.18 6.86 -18.15
CA ILE A 119 -20.89 6.62 -16.73
C ILE A 119 -19.89 5.47 -16.57
N TYR A 120 -20.09 4.37 -17.30
CA TYR A 120 -19.20 3.21 -17.24
C TYR A 120 -17.86 3.46 -17.94
N LEU A 121 -17.85 4.23 -19.04
CA LEU A 121 -16.62 4.70 -19.69
C LEU A 121 -15.82 5.67 -18.78
N PHE A 122 -16.51 6.50 -18.00
CA PHE A 122 -15.88 7.35 -17.01
C PHE A 122 -15.26 6.52 -15.87
N ALA A 123 -15.99 5.53 -15.36
CA ALA A 123 -15.50 4.59 -14.36
C ALA A 123 -14.28 3.80 -14.87
N LEU A 124 -14.28 3.38 -16.14
CA LEU A 124 -13.13 2.74 -16.80
C LEU A 124 -11.88 3.63 -16.75
N SER A 125 -12.01 4.92 -17.02
CA SER A 125 -10.87 5.85 -16.97
C SER A 125 -10.28 5.99 -15.58
N ILE A 126 -11.14 6.08 -14.54
CA ILE A 126 -10.68 6.07 -13.14
C ILE A 126 -10.00 4.74 -12.82
N PHE A 127 -10.61 3.61 -13.23
CA PHE A 127 -10.06 2.28 -13.02
C PHE A 127 -8.67 2.14 -13.64
N MET A 128 -8.49 2.58 -14.89
CA MET A 128 -7.19 2.57 -15.57
C MET A 128 -6.18 3.48 -14.86
N GLY A 129 -6.58 4.71 -14.52
CA GLY A 129 -5.75 5.69 -13.82
C GLY A 129 -5.22 5.19 -12.49
N LEU A 130 -6.04 4.41 -11.78
CA LEU A 130 -5.82 4.00 -10.41
C LEU A 130 -5.04 2.68 -10.28
N LEU A 131 -5.28 1.74 -11.20
CA LEU A 131 -4.76 0.37 -11.11
C LEU A 131 -3.55 0.06 -12.00
N PHE A 132 -3.20 0.97 -12.90
CA PHE A 132 -2.05 0.83 -13.79
C PHE A 132 -0.98 1.90 -13.53
N THR A 133 0.27 1.56 -13.84
CA THR A 133 1.42 2.46 -13.80
C THR A 133 1.76 3.00 -15.21
N GLY A 134 2.55 4.07 -15.25
CA GLY A 134 3.13 4.60 -16.48
C GLY A 134 2.11 5.07 -17.51
N LYS A 135 2.34 4.75 -18.78
CA LYS A 135 1.48 5.19 -19.90
C LYS A 135 0.10 4.54 -19.88
N MET A 136 -0.01 3.32 -19.35
CA MET A 136 -1.27 2.57 -19.30
C MET A 136 -2.32 3.22 -18.40
N SER A 137 -1.93 4.08 -17.45
CA SER A 137 -2.89 4.80 -16.60
C SER A 137 -3.79 5.75 -17.39
N TYR A 138 -3.35 6.21 -18.56
CA TYR A 138 -4.11 7.12 -19.42
C TYR A 138 -4.91 6.40 -20.52
N ALA A 139 -4.77 5.07 -20.64
CA ALA A 139 -5.40 4.31 -21.71
C ALA A 139 -6.93 4.45 -21.71
N GLY A 140 -7.57 4.54 -20.54
CA GLY A 140 -9.02 4.75 -20.44
C GLY A 140 -9.49 6.06 -21.08
N VAL A 141 -8.76 7.16 -20.87
CA VAL A 141 -9.09 8.46 -21.49
C VAL A 141 -8.90 8.42 -23.00
N ILE A 142 -7.83 7.77 -23.46
CA ILE A 142 -7.56 7.59 -24.90
C ILE A 142 -8.68 6.77 -25.54
N VAL A 143 -9.06 5.64 -24.93
CA VAL A 143 -10.17 4.79 -25.41
C VAL A 143 -11.48 5.58 -25.45
N ASN A 144 -11.79 6.36 -24.41
CA ASN A 144 -12.97 7.21 -24.38
C ASN A 144 -12.95 8.26 -25.49
N GLY A 145 -11.82 8.90 -25.73
CA GLY A 145 -11.62 9.85 -26.82
C GLY A 145 -11.88 9.21 -28.19
N LEU A 146 -11.35 8.00 -28.43
CA LEU A 146 -11.57 7.26 -29.67
C LEU A 146 -13.03 6.84 -29.85
N ILE A 147 -13.70 6.38 -28.79
CA ILE A 147 -15.13 6.01 -28.84
C ILE A 147 -15.99 7.23 -29.16
N ILE A 148 -15.75 8.36 -28.49
CA ILE A 148 -16.50 9.60 -28.71
C ILE A 148 -16.26 10.15 -30.11
N LEU A 149 -15.01 10.13 -30.60
CA LEU A 149 -14.68 10.54 -31.95
C LEU A 149 -15.37 9.65 -32.99
N SER A 150 -15.35 8.33 -32.78
CA SER A 150 -16.03 7.36 -33.66
C SER A 150 -17.55 7.59 -33.69
N PHE A 151 -18.17 7.87 -32.54
CA PHE A 151 -19.60 8.16 -32.48
C PHE A 151 -19.96 9.51 -33.09
N THR A 152 -19.10 10.53 -32.89
CA THR A 152 -19.26 11.84 -33.53
C THR A 152 -19.23 11.73 -35.05
N LEU A 153 -18.27 10.98 -35.59
CA LEU A 153 -18.18 10.72 -37.03
C LEU A 153 -19.41 9.94 -37.52
N SER A 154 -19.86 8.94 -36.77
CA SER A 154 -21.04 8.14 -37.10
C SER A 154 -22.31 9.00 -37.16
N LEU A 155 -22.50 9.91 -36.20
CA LEU A 155 -23.61 10.87 -36.19
C LEU A 155 -23.56 11.85 -37.37
N HIS A 156 -22.37 12.28 -37.77
CA HIS A 156 -22.22 13.21 -38.88
C HIS A 156 -22.52 12.55 -40.24
N LEU A 157 -22.08 11.31 -40.42
CA LEU A 157 -22.29 10.55 -41.67
C LEU A 157 -23.72 10.02 -41.82
N ASN A 158 -24.42 9.74 -40.72
CA ASN A 158 -25.75 9.14 -40.74
C ASN A 158 -26.75 9.97 -39.91
N PRO A 159 -27.48 10.92 -40.53
CA PRO A 159 -28.48 11.74 -39.85
C PRO A 159 -29.60 10.94 -39.17
N THR A 160 -29.87 9.71 -39.62
CA THR A 160 -30.83 8.78 -39.01
C THR A 160 -30.44 8.33 -37.59
N LEU A 161 -29.15 8.38 -37.24
CA LEU A 161 -28.70 8.10 -35.88
C LEU A 161 -29.09 9.23 -34.91
N SER A 162 -29.18 10.47 -35.39
CA SER A 162 -29.62 11.61 -34.56
C SER A 162 -31.08 11.44 -34.11
N SER A 163 -31.96 10.92 -34.97
CA SER A 163 -33.34 10.63 -34.59
C SER A 163 -33.44 9.40 -33.68
N LEU A 164 -32.60 8.39 -33.90
CA LEU A 164 -32.60 7.15 -33.10
C LEU A 164 -32.18 7.40 -31.64
N TYR A 165 -31.18 8.24 -31.42
CA TYR A 165 -30.69 8.60 -30.08
C TYR A 165 -31.38 9.84 -29.51
N GLN A 166 -32.33 10.44 -30.22
CA GLN A 166 -33.05 11.66 -29.83
C GLN A 166 -32.13 12.83 -29.42
N ILE A 167 -30.91 12.87 -29.97
CA ILE A 167 -29.88 13.85 -29.63
C ILE A 167 -29.53 14.65 -30.89
N THR A 168 -29.55 15.97 -30.76
CA THR A 168 -29.05 16.86 -31.82
C THR A 168 -27.53 16.88 -31.82
N PHE A 169 -26.93 17.10 -32.99
CA PHE A 169 -25.46 17.18 -33.13
C PHE A 169 -24.84 18.23 -32.19
N GLN A 170 -25.53 19.36 -31.99
CA GLN A 170 -25.07 20.40 -31.06
C GLN A 170 -25.09 19.93 -29.59
N LYS A 171 -26.17 19.28 -29.14
CA LYS A 171 -26.24 18.69 -27.78
C LYS A 171 -25.18 17.62 -27.58
N TRP A 172 -24.93 16.81 -28.61
CA TRP A 172 -23.87 15.81 -28.60
C TRP A 172 -22.48 16.43 -28.39
N ILE A 173 -22.14 17.48 -29.16
CA ILE A 173 -20.84 18.17 -29.01
C ILE A 173 -20.67 18.73 -27.59
N ILE A 174 -21.72 19.36 -27.04
CA ILE A 174 -21.69 19.91 -25.67
C ILE A 174 -21.41 18.79 -24.65
N TYR A 175 -22.14 17.67 -24.77
CA TYR A 175 -21.94 16.49 -23.92
C TYR A 175 -20.52 15.93 -24.05
N ALA A 176 -20.07 15.67 -25.28
CA ALA A 176 -18.78 15.06 -25.58
C ALA A 176 -17.61 15.92 -25.07
N SER A 177 -17.67 17.23 -25.28
CA SER A 177 -16.65 18.18 -24.81
C SER A 177 -16.56 18.20 -23.29
N ASN A 178 -17.69 18.35 -22.60
CA ASN A 178 -17.74 18.36 -21.13
C ASN A 178 -17.29 17.02 -20.54
N PHE A 179 -17.74 15.91 -21.13
CA PHE A 179 -17.36 14.57 -20.70
C PHE A 179 -15.85 14.37 -20.82
N LEU A 180 -15.25 14.66 -21.99
CA LEU A 180 -13.81 14.50 -22.19
C LEU A 180 -13.00 15.41 -21.27
N PHE A 181 -13.45 16.65 -21.07
CA PHE A 181 -12.79 17.58 -20.16
C PHE A 181 -12.78 17.07 -18.72
N ILE A 182 -13.94 16.73 -18.16
CA ILE A 182 -14.05 16.22 -16.78
C ILE A 182 -13.28 14.89 -16.65
N ASN A 183 -13.41 14.01 -17.64
CA ASN A 183 -12.73 12.72 -17.64
C ASN A 183 -11.21 12.85 -17.62
N PHE A 184 -10.67 13.77 -18.44
CA PHE A 184 -9.25 14.08 -18.44
C PHE A 184 -8.79 14.68 -17.10
N VAL A 185 -9.49 15.71 -16.61
CA VAL A 185 -9.16 16.39 -15.34
C VAL A 185 -9.14 15.39 -14.19
N VAL A 186 -10.17 14.55 -14.05
CA VAL A 186 -10.25 13.57 -12.96
C VAL A 186 -9.13 12.55 -13.04
N VAL A 187 -8.80 12.04 -14.23
CA VAL A 187 -7.68 11.09 -14.37
C VAL A 187 -6.33 11.74 -14.06
N VAL A 188 -6.11 12.98 -14.49
CA VAL A 188 -4.91 13.74 -14.14
C VAL A 188 -4.82 13.96 -12.63
N MET A 189 -5.91 14.35 -11.98
CA MET A 189 -5.96 14.53 -10.52
C MET A 189 -5.66 13.23 -9.78
N VAL A 190 -6.32 12.13 -10.17
CA VAL A 190 -6.04 10.79 -9.61
C VAL A 190 -4.56 10.43 -9.78
N ARG A 191 -3.97 10.72 -10.94
CA ARG A 191 -2.57 10.43 -11.20
C ARG A 191 -1.62 11.26 -10.34
N ILE A 192 -1.89 12.56 -10.19
CA ILE A 192 -1.09 13.44 -9.31
C ILE A 192 -1.16 12.94 -7.86
N LEU A 193 -2.34 12.59 -7.38
CA LEU A 193 -2.53 12.03 -6.04
C LEU A 193 -1.74 10.74 -5.85
N LEU A 194 -1.80 9.82 -6.80
CA LEU A 194 -1.08 8.54 -6.74
C LEU A 194 0.44 8.72 -6.75
N ILE A 195 0.95 9.61 -7.60
CA ILE A 195 2.39 9.93 -7.63
C ILE A 195 2.84 10.58 -6.31
N SER A 196 2.00 11.47 -5.74
CA SER A 196 2.26 12.09 -4.43
C SER A 196 2.33 11.03 -3.32
N VAL A 197 1.37 10.09 -3.29
CA VAL A 197 1.34 8.98 -2.33
C VAL A 197 2.57 8.09 -2.50
N GLU A 198 2.95 7.76 -3.74
CA GLU A 198 4.17 6.99 -4.02
C GLU A 198 5.41 7.69 -3.45
N LYS A 199 5.55 9.00 -3.70
CA LYS A 199 6.68 9.79 -3.19
C LYS A 199 6.69 9.83 -1.66
N SER A 200 5.54 10.02 -1.03
CA SER A 200 5.40 10.03 0.43
C SER A 200 5.76 8.68 1.05
N LEU A 201 5.34 7.57 0.43
CA LEU A 201 5.68 6.21 0.90
C LEU A 201 7.18 5.93 0.82
N LYS A 202 7.84 6.35 -0.26
CA LYS A 202 9.30 6.22 -0.41
C LYS A 202 10.03 7.04 0.65
N ALA A 203 9.63 8.28 0.88
CA ALA A 203 10.20 9.14 1.92
C ALA A 203 10.02 8.54 3.32
N GLN A 204 8.83 8.03 3.64
CA GLN A 204 8.56 7.38 4.92
C GLN A 204 9.43 6.14 5.14
N THR A 205 9.63 5.34 4.08
CA THR A 205 10.45 4.13 4.14
C THR A 205 11.91 4.46 4.42
N GLU A 206 12.44 5.49 3.76
CA GLU A 206 13.82 5.94 3.96
C GLU A 206 14.02 6.54 5.36
N LEU A 207 13.09 7.37 5.83
CA LEU A 207 13.15 7.94 7.17
C LEU A 207 13.11 6.86 8.27
N ASN A 208 12.22 5.87 8.12
CA ASN A 208 12.16 4.73 9.03
C ASN A 208 13.45 3.91 9.04
N ARG A 209 14.14 3.81 7.90
CA ARG A 209 15.44 3.15 7.80
C ARG A 209 16.49 3.91 8.61
N GLN A 210 16.55 5.23 8.46
CA GLN A 210 17.49 6.09 9.19
C GLN A 210 17.25 6.02 10.70
N LEU A 211 16.00 6.14 11.14
CA LEU A 211 15.60 5.98 12.55
C LEU A 211 16.05 4.64 13.15
N ARG A 212 15.94 3.54 12.39
CA ARG A 212 16.40 2.22 12.85
C ARG A 212 17.92 2.18 13.03
N VAL A 213 18.68 2.77 12.12
CA VAL A 213 20.14 2.82 12.24
C VAL A 213 20.55 3.65 13.46
N GLU A 214 19.95 4.83 13.65
CA GLU A 214 20.23 5.65 14.84
C GLU A 214 19.86 4.96 16.15
N MET A 215 18.74 4.23 16.17
CA MET A 215 18.31 3.46 17.35
C MET A 215 19.33 2.38 17.70
N LEU A 216 19.81 1.62 16.70
CA LEU A 216 20.83 0.59 16.91
C LEU A 216 22.14 1.20 17.44
N LEU A 217 22.57 2.34 16.88
CA LEU A 217 23.76 3.04 17.33
C LEU A 217 23.62 3.54 18.79
N LYS A 218 22.48 4.15 19.13
CA LYS A 218 22.20 4.57 20.51
C LYS A 218 22.14 3.38 21.48
N GLN A 219 21.58 2.25 21.06
CA GLN A 219 21.55 1.03 21.87
C GLN A 219 22.96 0.49 22.14
N ASP A 220 23.84 0.51 21.14
CA ASP A 220 25.25 0.11 21.32
C ASP A 220 25.98 1.07 22.28
N GLN A 221 25.82 2.38 22.09
CA GLN A 221 26.37 3.38 23.02
C GLN A 221 25.87 3.18 24.46
N HIS A 222 24.56 2.98 24.65
CA HIS A 222 23.98 2.71 25.96
C HIS A 222 24.50 1.39 26.58
N ARG A 223 24.74 0.36 25.76
CA ARG A 223 25.35 -0.89 26.23
C ARG A 223 26.77 -0.64 26.74
N ARG A 224 27.62 0.02 25.95
CA ARG A 224 29.00 0.35 26.34
C ARG A 224 29.05 1.17 27.63
N LEU A 225 28.19 2.19 27.75
CA LEU A 225 28.08 3.00 28.96
C LEU A 225 27.71 2.17 30.19
N ARG A 226 26.78 1.21 30.05
CA ARG A 226 26.42 0.29 31.15
C ARG A 226 27.57 -0.64 31.53
N GLU A 227 28.32 -1.15 30.56
CA GLU A 227 29.49 -1.97 30.81
C GLU A 227 30.57 -1.18 31.59
N ILE A 228 30.83 0.08 31.20
CA ILE A 228 31.74 0.97 31.93
C ILE A 228 31.24 1.24 33.36
N ALA A 229 29.95 1.59 33.53
CA ALA A 229 29.37 1.86 34.84
C ALA A 229 29.41 0.63 35.78
N TYR A 230 29.24 -0.58 35.23
CA TYR A 230 29.39 -1.84 35.96
C TYR A 230 30.84 -2.02 36.46
N ILE A 231 31.83 -1.87 35.58
CA ILE A 231 33.25 -1.99 35.95
C ILE A 231 33.61 -0.96 37.04
N GLN A 232 33.17 0.30 36.89
CA GLN A 232 33.41 1.35 37.89
C GLN A 232 32.76 1.04 39.25
N SER A 233 31.52 0.56 39.27
CA SER A 233 30.78 0.38 40.52
C SER A 233 31.18 -0.87 41.30
N HIS A 234 31.57 -1.94 40.61
CA HIS A 234 31.85 -3.24 41.25
C HIS A 234 33.33 -3.61 41.23
N LEU A 235 34.01 -3.50 40.09
CA LEU A 235 35.38 -4.01 39.95
C LEU A 235 36.43 -3.03 40.49
N VAL A 236 36.21 -1.72 40.36
CA VAL A 236 37.12 -0.69 40.92
C VAL A 236 36.93 -0.54 42.43
N ARG A 237 35.70 -0.69 42.92
CA ARG A 237 35.34 -0.41 44.32
C ARG A 237 35.94 -1.38 45.33
N ALA A 238 36.07 -2.66 44.97
CA ALA A 238 36.62 -3.71 45.82
C ALA A 238 38.11 -3.49 46.17
N PRO A 239 39.04 -3.38 45.19
CA PRO A 239 40.45 -3.16 45.51
C PRO A 239 40.68 -1.80 46.18
N LEU A 240 39.93 -0.76 45.81
CA LEU A 240 40.01 0.55 46.46
C LEU A 240 39.61 0.50 47.95
N SER A 241 38.59 -0.29 48.30
CA SER A 241 38.17 -0.48 49.69
C SER A 241 39.23 -1.25 50.48
N ASN A 242 39.86 -2.27 49.87
CA ASN A 242 40.98 -3.00 50.48
C ASN A 242 42.19 -2.09 50.70
N ILE A 243 42.59 -1.29 49.71
CA ILE A 243 43.69 -0.32 49.84
C ILE A 243 43.42 0.64 51.00
N LYS A 244 42.21 1.21 51.09
CA LYS A 244 41.83 2.10 52.21
C LYS A 244 41.87 1.39 53.56
N GLY A 245 41.39 0.15 53.64
CA GLY A 245 41.40 -0.65 54.87
C GLY A 245 42.82 -0.96 55.34
N VAL A 246 43.65 -1.53 54.47
CA VAL A 246 45.04 -1.89 54.75
C VAL A 246 45.89 -0.66 55.06
N SER A 247 45.73 0.43 54.30
CA SER A 247 46.40 1.71 54.58
C SER A 247 46.00 2.29 55.95
N GLY A 248 44.71 2.18 56.32
CA GLY A 248 44.23 2.58 57.64
C GLY A 248 44.86 1.78 58.78
N LEU A 249 44.99 0.47 58.60
CA LEU A 249 45.66 -0.42 59.57
C LEU A 249 47.14 -0.04 59.71
N ILE A 250 47.86 0.15 58.60
CA ILE A 250 49.27 0.59 58.60
C ILE A 250 49.42 1.92 59.35
N ARG A 251 48.53 2.89 59.10
CA ARG A 251 48.59 4.20 59.77
C ARG A 251 48.29 4.13 61.28
N SER A 252 47.48 3.15 61.70
CA SER A 252 47.13 2.97 63.12
C SER A 252 48.24 2.30 63.94
N MET A 253 49.22 1.65 63.30
CA MET A 253 50.39 1.05 63.95
C MET A 253 51.44 2.12 64.30
N HIS A 254 51.23 2.87 65.38
CA HIS A 254 52.24 3.79 65.91
C HIS A 254 53.35 3.02 66.65
N GLY A 255 54.49 2.82 65.99
CA GLY A 255 55.72 2.33 66.63
C GLY A 255 55.90 0.81 66.71
N HIS A 256 55.17 0.02 65.91
CA HIS A 256 55.38 -1.43 65.76
C HIS A 256 55.85 -1.77 64.34
N HIS A 257 56.55 -2.90 64.19
CA HIS A 257 57.01 -3.38 62.89
C HIS A 257 55.79 -3.64 62.00
N VAL A 258 55.73 -2.99 60.83
CA VAL A 258 54.64 -3.20 59.87
C VAL A 258 54.71 -4.65 59.40
N GLU A 259 53.62 -5.41 59.58
CA GLU A 259 53.56 -6.79 59.08
C GLU A 259 53.74 -6.80 57.56
N GLU A 260 54.70 -7.59 57.09
CA GLU A 260 54.99 -7.78 55.67
C GLU A 260 53.76 -8.25 54.89
N LEU A 261 52.87 -9.00 55.55
CA LEU A 261 51.58 -9.42 55.01
C LEU A 261 50.66 -8.26 54.61
N LEU A 262 50.67 -7.15 55.35
CA LEU A 262 49.89 -5.94 55.04
C LEU A 262 50.47 -5.21 53.82
N LEU A 263 51.80 -5.13 53.73
CA LEU A 263 52.47 -4.54 52.56
C LEU A 263 52.19 -5.37 51.30
N HIS A 264 52.30 -6.70 51.39
CA HIS A 264 51.97 -7.60 50.29
C HIS A 264 50.48 -7.53 49.88
N SER A 265 49.57 -7.42 50.85
CA SER A 265 48.12 -7.27 50.58
C SER A 265 47.78 -5.93 49.92
N LEU A 266 48.49 -4.85 50.31
CA LEU A 266 48.36 -3.54 49.69
C LEU A 266 48.84 -3.58 48.24
N ASP A 267 50.03 -4.14 48.00
CA ASP A 267 50.64 -4.24 46.66
C ASP A 267 49.73 -5.03 45.70
N LYS A 268 49.23 -6.19 46.16
CA LYS A 268 48.26 -6.98 45.41
C LYS A 268 46.97 -6.20 45.08
N SER A 269 46.44 -5.43 46.02
CA SER A 269 45.22 -4.64 45.77
C SER A 269 45.48 -3.49 44.79
N VAL A 270 46.69 -2.93 44.77
CA VAL A 270 47.12 -1.91 43.81
C VAL A 270 47.28 -2.53 42.41
N GLU A 271 47.88 -3.70 42.29
CA GLU A 271 47.96 -4.45 41.01
C GLU A 271 46.58 -4.83 40.47
N GLU A 272 45.68 -5.31 41.33
CA GLU A 272 44.30 -5.61 40.96
C GLU A 272 43.58 -4.36 40.43
N LEU A 273 43.73 -3.22 41.10
CA LEU A 273 43.16 -1.94 40.65
C LEU A 273 43.75 -1.48 39.31
N ASP A 274 45.07 -1.57 39.12
CA ASP A 274 45.73 -1.20 37.86
C ASP A 274 45.24 -2.07 36.70
N SER A 275 45.05 -3.37 36.93
CA SER A 275 44.49 -4.29 35.94
C SER A 275 43.06 -3.91 35.55
N VAL A 276 42.23 -3.51 36.52
CA VAL A 276 40.85 -3.09 36.27
C VAL A 276 40.83 -1.77 35.50
N ILE A 277 41.69 -0.80 35.84
CA ILE A 277 41.81 0.47 35.13
C ILE A 277 42.25 0.26 33.68
N LYS A 278 43.29 -0.57 33.43
CA LYS A 278 43.70 -0.97 32.07
C LYS A 278 42.53 -1.53 31.27
N SER A 279 41.74 -2.42 31.89
CA SER A 279 40.56 -2.99 31.22
C SER A 279 39.46 -1.97 30.88
N VAL A 280 39.36 -0.85 31.61
CA VAL A 280 38.45 0.25 31.29
C VAL A 280 39.01 1.08 30.15
N VAL A 281 40.30 1.43 30.19
CA VAL A 281 40.96 2.24 29.15
C VAL A 281 40.88 1.52 27.80
N ASP A 282 41.16 0.21 27.76
CA ASP A 282 41.08 -0.63 26.56
C ASP A 282 39.67 -0.74 25.97
N ARG A 283 38.62 -0.51 26.78
CA ARG A 283 37.21 -0.53 26.33
C ARG A 283 36.66 0.86 25.98
N THR A 284 37.40 1.92 26.32
CA THR A 284 37.00 3.32 26.13
C THR A 284 37.74 3.99 24.96
N CYS A 285 38.94 3.51 24.61
CA CYS A 285 39.72 3.91 23.43
C CYS A 285 39.41 3.02 22.22
#